data_AF-A0A0S8FUL6-F1
#
_entry.id   AF-A0A0S8FUL6-F1
#
_cell.length_a   1.000
_cell.length_b   1.000
_cell.length_c   1.000
_cell.angle_alpha   90.00
_cell.angle_beta   90.00
_cell.angle_gamma   90.00
#
_symmetry.space_group_name_H-M   'P 1'
#
loop_
_entity.id
_entity.type
_entity.pdbx_description
1 polymer ?
#
loop_
_entity_poly.entity_id
_entity_poly.type
_entity_poly.pdbx_seq_one_letter_code
_entity_poly.pdbx_strand_id
1 'polypeptide(L)'
;MKRLMSGNEAIARGAWEAGVLFAAGYPGTPSTEVLERLAGYDEVDAHWSTNEKVAFDEGVGAALGGARTMVTMKHVGLNVAADPFMVFPYAGTNAGFVALVADDPGMYSSQN
;
A
#
# COMPACT_ATOMS: atom_id res chain seq x y z
N MET A 1 -20.44 0.55 -21.31
CA MET A 1 -19.89 1.92 -21.32
C MET A 1 -18.46 1.86 -20.78
N LYS A 2 -17.48 2.52 -21.41
CA LYS A 2 -16.11 2.56 -20.86
C LYS A 2 -16.10 3.49 -19.63
N ARG A 3 -15.48 3.07 -18.54
CA ARG A 3 -15.33 3.87 -17.32
C ARG A 3 -13.98 4.57 -17.35
N LEU A 4 -13.97 5.89 -17.18
CA LEU A 4 -12.73 6.65 -16.93
C LEU A 4 -12.35 6.44 -15.46
N MET A 5 -11.05 6.24 -15.21
CA MET A 5 -10.50 6.00 -13.89
C MET A 5 -9.31 6.92 -13.67
N SER A 6 -9.14 7.41 -12.44
CA SER A 6 -7.88 8.04 -12.05
C SER A 6 -6.75 7.01 -12.01
N GLY A 7 -5.49 7.45 -11.99
CA GLY A 7 -4.34 6.55 -11.81
C GLY A 7 -4.46 5.72 -10.53
N ASN A 8 -4.84 6.37 -9.41
CA ASN A 8 -5.01 5.72 -8.12
C ASN A 8 -6.15 4.67 -8.15
N GLU A 9 -7.25 4.98 -8.83
CA GLU A 9 -8.35 4.03 -9.05
C GLU A 9 -7.92 2.82 -9.89
N ALA A 10 -7.15 3.07 -10.95
CA ALA A 10 -6.67 2.02 -11.84
C ALA A 10 -5.69 1.09 -11.11
N ILE A 11 -4.82 1.64 -10.27
CA ILE A 11 -3.90 0.86 -9.43
C ILE A 11 -4.68 0.01 -8.42
N ALA A 12 -5.61 0.60 -7.67
CA ALA A 12 -6.43 -0.12 -6.70
C ALA A 12 -7.22 -1.26 -7.37
N ARG A 13 -7.80 -0.99 -8.54
CA ARG A 13 -8.49 -1.99 -9.35
C ARG A 13 -7.56 -3.12 -9.79
N GLY A 14 -6.37 -2.79 -10.30
CA GLY A 14 -5.39 -3.78 -10.73
C GLY A 14 -4.89 -4.64 -9.56
N ALA A 15 -4.71 -4.05 -8.38
CA ALA A 15 -4.33 -4.76 -7.17
C ALA A 15 -5.41 -5.78 -6.74
N TRP A 16 -6.68 -5.37 -6.73
CA TRP A 16 -7.81 -6.26 -6.45
C TRP A 16 -7.94 -7.37 -7.52
N GLU A 17 -7.87 -7.05 -8.81
CA GLU A 17 -7.90 -8.05 -9.90
C GLU A 17 -6.73 -9.03 -9.82
N ALA A 18 -5.57 -8.57 -9.31
CA ALA A 18 -4.41 -9.41 -9.05
C ALA A 18 -4.55 -10.25 -7.76
N GLY A 19 -5.68 -10.20 -7.05
CA GLY A 19 -5.99 -11.00 -5.88
C GLY A 19 -5.35 -10.51 -4.58
N VAL A 20 -5.07 -9.21 -4.45
CA VAL A 20 -4.71 -8.61 -3.15
C VAL A 20 -5.86 -8.82 -2.16
N LEU A 21 -5.55 -9.28 -0.96
CA LEU A 21 -6.51 -9.55 0.12
C LEU A 21 -6.22 -8.71 1.37
N PHE A 22 -5.03 -8.13 1.48
CA PHE A 22 -4.63 -7.28 2.59
C PHE A 22 -4.04 -5.98 2.08
N ALA A 23 -4.48 -4.85 2.63
CA ALA A 23 -3.89 -3.56 2.34
C ALA A 23 -3.77 -2.69 3.59
N ALA A 24 -2.62 -2.06 3.76
CA ALA A 24 -2.38 -1.17 4.88
C ALA A 24 -1.70 0.12 4.41
N GLY A 25 -1.84 1.17 5.20
CA GLY A 25 -1.13 2.42 4.96
C GLY A 25 -1.25 3.37 6.14
N TYR A 26 -0.50 4.45 6.07
CA TYR A 26 -0.69 5.62 6.93
C TYR A 26 -1.08 6.80 6.04
N PRO A 27 -1.98 7.70 6.48
CA PRO A 27 -2.46 8.79 5.64
C PRO A 27 -1.31 9.62 5.04
N GLY A 28 -1.30 9.75 3.71
CA GLY A 28 -0.27 10.48 2.99
C GLY A 28 -0.63 10.69 1.53
N THR A 29 -1.09 11.88 1.16
CA THR A 29 -1.32 12.22 -0.25
C THR A 29 0.02 12.25 -0.98
N PRO A 30 0.18 11.53 -2.12
CA PRO A 30 -0.88 11.06 -3.03
C PRO A 30 -1.17 9.55 -3.04
N SER A 31 -0.79 8.79 -2.01
CA SER A 31 -1.12 7.35 -1.93
C SER A 31 -2.50 7.07 -1.34
N THR A 32 -3.09 8.04 -0.63
CA THR A 32 -4.33 7.88 0.14
C THR A 32 -5.48 7.26 -0.65
N GLU A 33 -5.74 7.76 -1.86
CA GLU A 33 -6.90 7.33 -2.64
C GLU A 33 -6.77 5.88 -3.11
N VAL A 34 -5.55 5.32 -3.21
CA VAL A 34 -5.39 3.90 -3.56
C VAL A 34 -5.96 3.02 -2.45
N LEU A 35 -5.62 3.31 -1.19
CA LEU A 35 -6.08 2.52 -0.05
C LEU A 35 -7.59 2.69 0.17
N GLU A 36 -8.12 3.91 0.06
CA GLU A 36 -9.55 4.18 0.15
C GLU A 36 -10.36 3.43 -0.92
N ARG A 37 -9.79 3.30 -2.14
CA ARG A 37 -10.42 2.52 -3.22
C ARG A 37 -10.33 1.02 -2.96
N LEU A 38 -9.26 0.53 -2.37
CA LEU A 38 -9.12 -0.87 -1.96
C LEU A 38 -10.11 -1.25 -0.85
N ALA A 39 -10.35 -0.36 0.11
CA ALA A 39 -11.34 -0.54 1.18
C ALA A 39 -12.80 -0.65 0.68
N GLY A 40 -13.06 -0.34 -0.59
CA GLY A 40 -14.36 -0.54 -1.22
C GLY A 40 -14.60 -1.95 -1.77
N TYR A 41 -13.62 -2.85 -1.71
CA TYR A 41 -13.77 -4.26 -2.12
C TYR A 41 -13.90 -5.14 -0.89
N ASP A 42 -15.01 -5.87 -0.78
CA ASP A 42 -15.35 -6.69 0.39
C ASP A 42 -14.32 -7.81 0.66
N GLU A 43 -13.56 -8.24 -0.36
CA GLU A 43 -12.52 -9.26 -0.23
C GLU A 43 -11.18 -8.74 0.32
N VAL A 44 -11.01 -7.40 0.40
CA VAL A 44 -9.75 -6.78 0.81
C VAL A 44 -9.89 -6.24 2.24
N ASP A 45 -9.10 -6.80 3.15
CA ASP A 45 -8.90 -6.21 4.47
C ASP A 45 -7.99 -4.98 4.34
N ALA A 46 -8.60 -3.80 4.22
CA ALA A 46 -7.91 -2.54 3.99
C ALA A 46 -8.14 -1.57 5.15
N HIS A 47 -7.05 -1.10 5.78
CA HIS A 47 -7.16 -0.18 6.92
C HIS A 47 -5.97 0.78 7.05
N TRP A 48 -6.21 1.84 7.83
CA TRP A 48 -5.17 2.74 8.29
C TRP A 48 -4.46 2.17 9.50
N SER A 49 -3.14 2.07 9.43
CA SER A 49 -2.29 1.66 10.54
C SER A 49 -1.84 2.87 11.36
N THR A 50 -1.19 2.62 12.49
CA THR A 50 -0.78 3.69 13.43
C THR A 50 0.34 4.60 12.90
N ASN A 51 1.22 4.07 12.04
CA ASN A 51 2.24 4.79 11.29
C ASN A 51 2.76 3.90 10.12
N GLU A 52 3.68 4.42 9.32
CA GLU A 52 4.21 3.75 8.13
C GLU A 52 5.01 2.50 8.45
N LYS A 53 5.80 2.52 9.53
CA LYS A 53 6.51 1.32 10.00
C LYS A 53 5.53 0.21 10.33
N VAL A 54 4.49 0.53 11.11
CA VAL A 54 3.47 -0.45 11.52
C VAL A 54 2.68 -0.95 10.32
N ALA A 55 2.29 -0.07 9.38
CA ALA A 55 1.65 -0.48 8.13
C ALA A 55 2.53 -1.47 7.34
N PHE A 56 3.83 -1.22 7.29
CA PHE A 56 4.79 -2.11 6.62
C PHE A 56 4.90 -3.45 7.35
N ASP A 57 5.06 -3.46 8.68
CA ASP A 57 5.15 -4.68 9.49
C ASP A 57 3.89 -5.55 9.41
N GLU A 58 2.71 -4.93 9.46
CA GLU A 58 1.43 -5.61 9.27
C GLU A 58 1.38 -6.29 7.91
N GLY A 59 1.77 -5.57 6.85
CA GLY A 59 1.81 -6.11 5.50
C GLY A 59 2.81 -7.26 5.34
N VAL A 60 3.98 -7.17 5.99
CA VAL A 60 4.97 -8.25 6.04
C VAL A 60 4.34 -9.48 6.71
N GLY A 61 3.68 -9.31 7.85
CA GLY A 61 2.96 -10.38 8.52
C GLY A 61 1.90 -11.04 7.64
N ALA A 62 1.08 -10.24 6.95
CA ALA A 62 0.07 -10.74 6.03
C ALA A 62 0.67 -11.53 4.85
N ALA A 63 1.75 -11.03 4.25
CA ALA A 63 2.41 -11.69 3.13
C ALA A 63 3.13 -12.98 3.54
N LEU A 64 3.72 -13.02 4.73
CA LEU A 64 4.24 -14.25 5.33
C LEU A 64 3.10 -15.23 5.69
N GLY A 65 1.92 -14.73 6.07
CA GLY A 65 0.71 -15.51 6.25
C GLY A 65 0.09 -16.07 4.95
N GLY A 66 0.62 -15.67 3.79
CA GLY A 66 0.15 -16.14 2.47
C GLY A 66 -0.89 -15.24 1.80
N ALA A 67 -1.22 -14.08 2.38
CA ALA A 67 -2.09 -13.10 1.73
C ALA A 67 -1.29 -12.27 0.72
N ARG A 68 -1.87 -12.00 -0.45
CA ARG A 68 -1.27 -11.02 -1.37
C ARG A 68 -1.55 -9.63 -0.83
N THR A 69 -0.50 -8.84 -0.69
CA THR A 69 -0.49 -7.64 0.14
C THR A 69 -0.06 -6.41 -0.64
N MET A 70 -0.73 -5.28 -0.38
CA MET A 70 -0.28 -3.95 -0.80
C MET A 70 -0.12 -3.03 0.40
N VAL A 71 1.05 -2.42 0.58
CA VAL A 71 1.24 -1.35 1.57
C VAL A 71 1.42 -0.03 0.83
N THR A 72 0.66 1.00 1.21
CA THR A 72 0.66 2.30 0.55
C THR A 72 1.20 3.40 1.46
N MET A 73 2.08 4.26 0.93
CA MET A 73 2.62 5.42 1.65
C MET A 73 3.25 6.42 0.68
N LYS A 74 3.52 7.64 1.15
CA LYS A 74 4.42 8.59 0.45
C LYS A 74 5.88 8.14 0.55
N HIS A 75 6.75 8.61 -0.34
CA HIS A 75 8.19 8.34 -0.31
C HIS A 75 8.87 8.63 1.04
N VAL A 76 8.49 9.71 1.74
CA VAL A 76 9.00 10.00 3.09
C VAL A 76 8.54 9.00 4.14
N GLY A 77 7.33 8.47 3.96
CA GLY A 77 6.80 7.38 4.77
C GLY A 77 7.62 6.10 4.64
N LEU A 78 8.15 5.82 3.44
CA LEU A 78 9.07 4.70 3.26
C LEU A 78 10.37 4.88 4.05
N ASN A 79 10.83 6.12 4.26
CA ASN A 79 11.98 6.37 5.13
C ASN A 79 11.66 6.01 6.59
N VAL A 80 10.42 6.27 7.06
CA VAL A 80 9.96 5.85 8.39
C VAL A 80 9.91 4.32 8.49
N ALA A 81 9.52 3.64 7.41
CA ALA A 81 9.48 2.19 7.28
C ALA A 81 10.80 1.56 6.79
N ALA A 82 11.92 2.29 6.78
CA ALA A 82 13.15 1.81 6.15
C ALA A 82 13.73 0.56 6.82
N ASP A 83 13.62 0.45 8.15
CA ASP A 83 14.11 -0.71 8.90
C ASP A 83 13.44 -2.03 8.44
N PRO A 84 12.09 -2.18 8.48
CA PRO A 84 11.45 -3.39 7.97
C PRO A 84 11.57 -3.52 6.45
N PHE A 85 11.58 -2.42 5.68
CA PHE A 85 11.77 -2.48 4.23
C PHE A 85 13.12 -3.07 3.81
N MET A 86 14.19 -2.73 4.52
CA MET A 86 15.54 -3.23 4.22
C MET A 86 15.74 -4.68 4.67
N VAL A 87 15.04 -5.12 5.73
CA VAL A 87 15.19 -6.47 6.28
C VAL A 87 14.27 -7.49 5.59
N PHE A 88 13.03 -7.11 5.27
CA PHE A 88 12.02 -8.02 4.74
C PHE A 88 12.44 -8.83 3.50
N PRO A 89 13.12 -8.25 2.48
CA PRO A 89 13.56 -9.01 1.31
C PRO A 89 14.46 -10.21 1.63
N TYR A 90 15.20 -10.18 2.75
CA TYR A 90 16.03 -11.30 3.19
C TYR A 90 15.21 -12.44 3.83
N ALA A 91 14.06 -12.15 4.41
CA ALA A 91 13.16 -13.16 4.97
C ALA A 91 12.38 -13.91 3.87
N GLY A 92 12.20 -13.28 2.71
CA GLY A 92 11.33 -13.78 1.64
C GLY A 92 9.85 -13.57 1.95
N THR A 93 8.98 -14.14 1.12
CA THR A 93 7.53 -14.01 1.27
C THR A 93 6.82 -15.27 0.79
N ASN A 94 5.67 -15.60 1.39
CA ASN A 94 4.84 -16.74 1.01
C ASN A 94 3.76 -16.37 -0.04
N ALA A 95 3.62 -15.07 -0.35
CA ALA A 95 2.69 -14.54 -1.34
C ALA A 95 3.27 -13.28 -2.01
N GLY A 96 2.45 -12.53 -2.76
CA GLY A 96 2.90 -11.27 -3.36
C GLY A 96 2.90 -10.14 -2.33
N PHE A 97 3.94 -9.32 -2.31
CA PHE A 97 3.98 -8.07 -1.53
C PHE A 97 4.34 -6.90 -2.44
N VAL A 98 3.54 -5.83 -2.41
CA VAL A 98 3.79 -4.59 -3.16
C VAL A 98 3.84 -3.41 -2.20
N ALA A 99 4.98 -2.74 -2.13
CA ALA A 99 5.07 -1.40 -1.55
C ALA A 99 4.73 -0.35 -2.62
N LEU A 100 3.55 0.27 -2.52
CA LEU A 100 3.18 1.41 -3.34
C LEU A 100 3.69 2.68 -2.68
N VAL A 101 4.71 3.26 -3.31
CA VAL A 101 5.40 4.45 -2.81
C VAL A 101 5.05 5.61 -3.73
N ALA A 102 4.20 6.50 -3.25
CA ALA A 102 3.71 7.63 -4.02
C ALA A 102 4.60 8.86 -3.83
N ASP A 103 4.65 9.70 -4.87
CA ASP A 103 5.32 10.99 -4.83
C ASP A 103 4.42 12.09 -5.40
N ASP A 104 4.63 13.32 -4.95
CA ASP A 104 3.90 14.50 -5.40
C ASP A 104 4.86 15.47 -6.09
N PRO A 105 5.08 15.31 -7.41
CA PRO A 105 6.00 16.16 -8.16
C PRO A 105 5.51 17.61 -8.29
N GLY A 106 4.21 17.86 -8.06
CA GLY A 106 3.61 19.18 -8.09
C GLY A 106 3.71 19.96 -6.78
N MET A 107 4.20 19.32 -5.70
CA MET A 107 4.33 19.90 -4.36
C MET A 107 3.01 20.46 -3.81
N TYR A 108 1.89 19.84 -4.14
CA TYR A 108 0.58 20.16 -3.56
C TYR A 108 0.50 19.79 -2.07
N SER A 109 1.31 18.82 -1.63
CA SER A 109 1.46 18.38 -0.23
C SER A 109 2.92 18.42 0.26
N SER A 110 3.11 18.37 1.59
CA SER A 110 4.43 18.33 2.26
C SER A 110 5.33 17.27 1.64
N GLN A 111 6.54 17.65 1.22
CA GLN A 111 7.56 16.74 0.64
C GLN A 111 8.42 16.04 1.70
N ASN A 112 8.13 16.27 2.99
CA ASN A 112 8.93 15.84 4.14
C ASN A 112 8.17 14.85 5.00
#